data_AF-A0A7C7X793-F1
#
_entry.id   AF-A0A7C7X793-F1
#
_cell.length_a   1.000
_cell.length_b   1.000
_cell.length_c   1.000
_cell.angle_alpha   90.00
_cell.angle_beta   90.00
_cell.angle_gamma   90.00
#
_symmetry.space_group_name_H-M   'P 1'
#
loop_
_entity.id
_entity.type
_entity.pdbx_description
1 polymer ?
#
loop_
_entity_poly.entity_id
_entity_poly.type
_entity_poly.pdbx_seq_one_letter_code
_entity_poly.pdbx_strand_id
1 'polypeptide(L)'
;MQSSSLLCAAAAITLCVCTPAPGQTKRVYQLTVPGTDLKSRAERTDSELVIVDQQEQTTRYLRDKSFDTADGNWFGYRSTAARQLNRWPRDERGQMMIAAWNGGTGRADFRTSRMKIVAIK
;
A
#
# COMPACT_ATOMS: atom_id res chain seq x y z
N MET A 1 4.63 42.57 56.12
CA MET A 1 5.21 43.77 55.49
C MET A 1 6.51 43.36 54.83
N GLN A 2 6.74 43.87 53.61
CA GLN A 2 7.95 43.76 52.76
C GLN A 2 8.22 42.38 52.14
N SER A 3 8.74 42.24 50.92
CA SER A 3 8.78 43.05 49.69
C SER A 3 9.55 42.17 48.69
N SER A 4 9.06 42.12 47.45
CA SER A 4 9.82 42.05 46.19
C SER A 4 10.97 41.03 46.03
N SER A 5 10.86 40.17 45.03
CA SER A 5 11.75 40.25 43.84
C SER A 5 11.27 39.30 42.74
N LEU A 6 10.80 39.90 41.64
CA LEU A 6 10.52 39.26 40.37
C LEU A 6 11.84 38.80 39.72
N LEU A 7 11.98 37.50 39.47
CA LEU A 7 12.99 36.99 38.55
C LEU A 7 12.26 36.51 37.29
N CYS A 8 12.30 37.38 36.28
CA CYS A 8 12.05 37.04 34.89
C CYS A 8 13.03 35.94 34.46
N ALA A 9 12.56 34.72 34.27
CA ALA A 9 13.28 33.70 33.51
C ALA A 9 12.53 33.52 32.18
N ALA A 10 13.11 34.07 31.12
CA ALA A 10 12.59 34.00 29.77
C ALA A 10 12.43 32.54 29.33
N ALA A 11 11.19 32.13 29.06
CA ALA A 11 10.89 30.83 28.47
C ALA A 11 11.36 30.86 27.01
N ALA A 12 12.48 30.20 26.72
CA ALA A 12 12.89 29.89 25.35
C ALA A 12 11.86 28.94 24.73
N ILE A 13 10.96 29.49 23.90
CA ILE A 13 10.03 28.72 23.09
C ILE A 13 10.85 28.08 21.97
N THR A 14 11.39 26.88 22.24
CA THR A 14 11.93 26.00 21.21
C THR A 14 10.78 25.60 20.30
N LEU A 15 10.67 26.29 19.16
CA LEU A 15 9.82 25.88 18.04
C LEU A 15 10.23 24.47 17.62
N CYS A 16 9.52 23.47 18.16
CA CYS A 16 9.58 22.11 17.70
C CYS A 16 8.93 22.12 16.31
N VAL A 17 9.77 22.25 15.27
CA VAL A 17 9.35 22.14 13.88
C VAL A 17 8.97 20.67 13.66
N CYS A 18 7.70 20.35 13.91
CA CYS A 18 7.07 19.10 13.51
C CYS A 18 7.12 19.05 11.98
N THR A 19 8.23 18.53 11.45
CA THR A 19 8.34 18.25 10.02
C THR A 19 7.40 17.07 9.78
N PRO A 20 6.31 17.22 9.01
CA PRO A 20 5.47 16.07 8.70
C PRO A 20 6.38 15.04 8.03
N ALA A 21 6.49 13.86 8.64
CA ALA A 21 7.20 12.74 8.03
C ALA A 21 6.64 12.59 6.61
N PRO A 22 7.49 12.41 5.58
CA PRO A 22 7.02 12.28 4.21
C PRO A 22 5.91 11.24 4.15
N GLY A 23 4.68 11.72 3.96
CA GLY A 23 3.48 10.90 4.01
C GLY A 23 3.52 9.93 2.84
N GLN A 24 3.35 8.64 3.12
CA GLN A 24 3.22 7.66 2.05
C GLN A 24 2.03 8.08 1.17
N THR A 25 2.27 8.32 -0.12
CA THR A 25 1.20 8.68 -1.04
C THR A 25 0.30 7.46 -1.20
N LYS A 26 -0.91 7.54 -0.63
CA LYS A 26 -1.94 6.54 -0.79
C LYS A 26 -2.69 6.81 -2.08
N ARG A 27 -2.72 5.81 -2.97
CA ARG A 27 -3.47 5.85 -4.24
C ARG A 27 -4.63 4.86 -4.17
N VAL A 28 -5.76 5.24 -4.74
CA VAL A 28 -6.99 4.43 -4.73
C VAL A 28 -7.34 4.03 -6.15
N TYR A 29 -7.74 2.79 -6.36
CA TYR A 29 -8.07 2.23 -7.67
C TYR A 29 -9.35 1.42 -7.59
N GLN A 30 -10.00 1.27 -8.74
CA GLN A 30 -11.10 0.35 -8.91
C GLN A 30 -10.58 -0.87 -9.67
N LEU A 31 -10.98 -2.04 -9.21
CA LEU A 31 -10.71 -3.30 -9.87
C LEU A 31 -12.02 -3.84 -10.45
N THR A 32 -11.96 -4.38 -11.66
CA THR A 32 -13.11 -4.98 -12.34
C THR A 32 -12.75 -6.33 -12.93
N VAL A 33 -13.74 -7.22 -13.06
CA VAL A 33 -13.61 -8.47 -13.81
C VAL A 33 -14.40 -8.33 -15.12
N PRO A 34 -13.74 -8.38 -16.29
CA PRO A 34 -14.45 -8.26 -17.57
C PRO A 34 -15.56 -9.30 -17.72
N GLY A 35 -16.73 -8.86 -18.17
CA GLY A 35 -17.90 -9.73 -18.36
C GLY A 35 -18.71 -10.00 -17.09
N THR A 36 -18.41 -9.33 -15.97
CA THR A 36 -19.21 -9.40 -14.74
C THR A 36 -19.39 -8.01 -14.13
N ASP A 37 -20.33 -7.89 -13.20
CA ASP A 37 -20.53 -6.68 -12.39
C ASP A 37 -19.64 -6.61 -11.14
N LEU A 38 -18.72 -7.58 -10.98
CA LEU A 38 -17.85 -7.67 -9.82
C LEU A 38 -16.85 -6.50 -9.80
N LYS A 39 -16.87 -5.76 -8.69
CA LYS A 39 -16.01 -4.61 -8.43
C LYS A 39 -15.28 -4.78 -7.11
N SER A 40 -14.09 -4.21 -7.02
CA SER A 40 -13.32 -4.11 -5.79
C SER A 40 -12.60 -2.77 -5.73
N ARG A 41 -12.27 -2.28 -4.55
CA ARG A 41 -11.42 -1.10 -4.35
C ARG A 41 -10.03 -1.57 -3.97
N ALA A 42 -8.99 -0.98 -4.55
CA ALA A 42 -7.63 -1.18 -4.10
C ALA A 42 -7.06 0.13 -3.55
N GLU A 43 -6.30 0.04 -2.47
CA GLU A 43 -5.55 1.13 -1.87
C GLU A 43 -4.09 0.73 -1.83
N ARG A 44 -3.22 1.55 -2.44
CA ARG A 44 -1.80 1.24 -2.59
C ARG A 44 -0.95 2.35 -2.00
N THR A 45 0.07 1.96 -1.24
CA THR A 45 1.23 2.79 -0.91
C THR A 45 2.50 2.11 -1.43
N ASP A 46 3.67 2.70 -1.16
CA ASP A 46 4.94 2.08 -1.52
C ASP A 46 5.21 0.78 -0.74
N SER A 47 4.63 0.63 0.46
CA SER A 47 4.84 -0.53 1.33
C SER A 47 3.65 -1.49 1.38
N GLU A 48 2.48 -1.09 0.89
CA GLU A 48 1.25 -1.86 1.08
C GLU A 48 0.31 -1.83 -0.13
N LEU A 49 -0.44 -2.91 -0.29
CA LEU A 49 -1.59 -3.03 -1.18
C LEU A 49 -2.75 -3.63 -0.38
N VAL A 50 -3.86 -2.92 -0.29
CA VAL A 50 -5.09 -3.38 0.34
C VAL A 50 -6.14 -3.52 -0.75
N ILE A 51 -6.78 -4.68 -0.86
CA ILE A 51 -7.91 -4.92 -1.76
C ILE A 51 -9.15 -5.17 -0.92
N VAL A 52 -10.21 -4.41 -1.15
CA VAL A 52 -11.52 -4.53 -0.53
C VAL A 52 -12.51 -4.99 -1.59
N ASP A 53 -13.08 -6.17 -1.42
CA ASP A 53 -14.07 -6.69 -2.36
C ASP A 53 -15.47 -6.09 -2.16
N GLN A 54 -16.43 -6.48 -2.99
CA GLN A 54 -17.82 -5.99 -2.91
C GLN A 54 -18.57 -6.41 -1.64
N GLN A 55 -18.05 -7.35 -0.86
CA GLN A 55 -18.59 -7.82 0.41
C GLN A 55 -17.87 -7.16 1.59
N GLU A 56 -17.08 -6.10 1.33
CA GLU A 56 -16.22 -5.40 2.30
C GLU A 56 -15.14 -6.31 2.93
N GLN A 57 -14.86 -7.47 2.33
CA GLN A 57 -13.76 -8.31 2.80
C GLN A 57 -12.44 -7.69 2.36
N THR A 58 -11.54 -7.53 3.32
CA THR A 58 -10.25 -6.88 3.12
C THR A 58 -9.13 -7.91 3.03
N THR A 59 -8.39 -7.88 1.94
CA THR A 59 -7.13 -8.60 1.79
C THR A 59 -5.96 -7.62 1.78
N ARG A 60 -5.10 -7.72 2.79
CA ARG A 60 -3.89 -6.90 2.93
C ARG A 60 -2.66 -7.64 2.41
N TYR A 61 -1.87 -6.96 1.60
CA TYR A 61 -0.60 -7.44 1.08
C TYR A 61 0.51 -6.44 1.43
N LEU A 62 1.64 -6.96 1.89
CA LEU A 62 2.84 -6.17 2.15
C LEU A 62 3.79 -6.23 0.96
N ARG A 63 4.46 -5.12 0.70
CA ARG A 63 5.47 -5.02 -0.36
C ARG A 63 6.60 -6.01 -0.10
N ASP A 64 6.92 -6.85 -1.08
CA ASP A 64 8.02 -7.81 -1.02
C ASP A 64 8.82 -7.73 -2.33
N LYS A 65 9.99 -7.07 -2.25
CA LYS A 65 10.86 -6.83 -3.42
C LYS A 65 11.43 -8.12 -4.01
N SER A 66 11.45 -9.22 -3.26
CA SER A 66 11.90 -10.52 -3.80
C SER A 66 10.98 -11.07 -4.89
N PHE A 67 9.74 -10.55 -5.00
CA PHE A 67 8.77 -10.92 -6.02
C PHE A 67 8.60 -9.88 -7.13
N ASP A 68 9.43 -8.84 -7.15
CA ASP A 68 9.53 -7.94 -8.28
C ASP A 68 9.97 -8.68 -9.54
N THR A 69 9.72 -8.04 -10.68
CA THR A 69 10.29 -8.48 -11.95
C THR A 69 11.59 -7.74 -12.19
N ALA A 70 12.57 -8.43 -12.78
CA ALA A 70 13.90 -7.86 -13.04
C ALA A 70 13.86 -6.69 -14.03
N ASP A 71 12.89 -6.67 -14.94
CA ASP A 71 12.62 -5.57 -15.87
C ASP A 71 11.98 -4.35 -15.19
N GLY A 72 11.60 -4.48 -13.92
CA GLY A 72 10.98 -3.44 -13.12
C GLY A 72 9.51 -3.19 -13.44
N ASN A 73 8.87 -3.92 -14.36
CA ASN A 73 7.49 -3.63 -14.80
C ASN A 73 6.43 -3.98 -13.75
N TRP A 74 6.80 -4.75 -12.72
CA TRP A 74 5.87 -5.22 -11.70
C TRP A 74 6.41 -5.07 -10.28
N PHE A 75 5.56 -4.56 -9.39
CA PHE A 75 5.77 -4.53 -7.95
C PHE A 75 5.17 -5.77 -7.29
N GLY A 76 6.00 -6.53 -6.59
CA GLY A 76 5.61 -7.70 -5.82
C GLY A 76 5.01 -7.37 -4.45
N TYR A 77 3.88 -7.98 -4.15
CA TYR A 77 3.18 -7.89 -2.87
C TYR A 77 2.81 -9.29 -2.37
N ARG A 78 2.84 -9.49 -1.06
CA ARG A 78 2.60 -10.78 -0.39
C ARG A 78 1.56 -10.63 0.70
N SER A 79 0.59 -11.54 0.73
CA SER A 79 -0.32 -11.71 1.85
C SER A 79 -0.10 -13.08 2.49
N THR A 80 0.38 -13.08 3.73
CA THR A 80 0.51 -14.31 4.54
C THR A 80 -0.87 -14.89 4.84
N ALA A 81 -1.83 -14.03 5.22
CA ALA A 81 -3.19 -14.43 5.59
C ALA A 81 -3.94 -15.08 4.41
N ALA A 82 -3.86 -14.49 3.21
CA ALA A 82 -4.48 -15.06 2.02
C ALA A 82 -3.63 -16.14 1.34
N ARG A 83 -2.41 -16.43 1.85
CA ARG A 83 -1.42 -17.32 1.23
C ARG A 83 -1.25 -17.04 -0.26
N GLN A 84 -1.10 -15.77 -0.60
CA GLN A 84 -1.15 -15.29 -1.98
C GLN A 84 -0.09 -14.22 -2.26
N LEU A 85 0.43 -14.24 -3.48
CA LEU A 85 1.25 -13.18 -4.05
C LEU A 85 0.45 -12.40 -5.09
N ASN A 86 0.73 -11.11 -5.18
CA ASN A 86 0.20 -10.21 -6.19
C ASN A 86 1.36 -9.48 -6.86
N ARG A 87 1.35 -9.39 -8.18
CA ARG A 87 2.17 -8.46 -8.93
C ARG A 87 1.28 -7.35 -9.46
N TRP A 88 1.56 -6.15 -8.97
CA TRP A 88 0.91 -4.92 -9.39
C TRP A 88 1.72 -4.28 -10.53
N PRO A 89 1.11 -3.93 -11.66
CA PRO A 89 1.82 -3.34 -12.78
C PRO A 89 2.29 -1.92 -12.43
N ARG A 90 3.52 -1.57 -12.83
CA ARG A 90 4.15 -0.28 -12.52
C ARG A 90 3.39 0.90 -13.12
N ASP A 91 2.80 0.71 -14.29
CA ASP A 91 2.01 1.74 -14.98
C ASP A 91 0.60 1.93 -14.38
N GLU A 92 0.29 1.20 -13.31
CA GLU A 92 -0.93 1.32 -12.49
C GLU A 92 -2.22 1.08 -13.28
N ARG A 93 -2.16 0.26 -14.34
CA ARG A 93 -3.31 -0.08 -15.20
C ARG A 93 -3.24 -1.51 -15.71
N GLY A 94 -4.36 -2.03 -16.21
CA GLY A 94 -4.40 -3.34 -16.85
C GLY A 94 -4.51 -4.51 -15.88
N GLN A 95 -4.04 -5.69 -16.28
CA GLN A 95 -4.20 -6.91 -15.48
C GLN A 95 -3.14 -7.00 -14.38
N MET A 96 -3.55 -7.52 -13.22
CA MET A 96 -2.60 -7.95 -12.20
C MET A 96 -2.15 -9.39 -12.47
N MET A 97 -1.04 -9.81 -11.86
CA MET A 97 -0.71 -11.24 -11.76
C MET A 97 -0.88 -11.72 -10.33
N ILE A 98 -1.25 -12.99 -10.17
CA ILE A 98 -1.41 -13.63 -8.87
C ILE A 98 -0.70 -14.98 -8.87
N ALA A 99 -0.21 -15.38 -7.70
CA ALA A 99 0.33 -16.73 -7.46
C ALA A 99 -0.07 -17.20 -6.06
N ALA A 100 -0.10 -18.52 -5.84
CA ALA A 100 -0.17 -19.05 -4.49
C ALA A 100 1.18 -18.84 -3.78
N TRP A 101 1.15 -18.54 -2.48
CA TRP A 101 2.34 -18.48 -1.66
C TRP A 101 2.45 -19.73 -0.78
N ASN A 102 3.55 -20.47 -0.96
CA ASN A 102 3.85 -21.71 -0.26
C ASN A 102 4.90 -21.55 0.85
N GLY A 103 5.26 -20.31 1.23
CA GLY A 103 6.26 -20.03 2.27
C GLY A 103 7.68 -19.79 1.73
N GLY A 104 7.93 -20.03 0.44
CA GLY A 104 9.23 -19.80 -0.19
C GLY A 104 9.50 -18.35 -0.60
N THR A 105 10.70 -18.09 -1.11
CA THR A 105 11.14 -16.82 -1.69
C THR A 105 11.43 -16.97 -3.19
N GLY A 106 11.20 -15.92 -3.97
CA GLY A 106 11.70 -15.74 -5.34
C GLY A 106 11.06 -16.56 -6.46
N ARG A 107 10.59 -17.80 -6.21
CA ARG A 107 9.96 -18.64 -7.25
C ARG A 107 8.48 -18.88 -6.94
N ALA A 108 7.63 -18.34 -7.79
CA ALA A 108 6.18 -18.57 -7.75
C ALA A 108 5.61 -18.57 -9.16
N ASP A 109 4.62 -19.42 -9.39
CA ASP A 109 3.98 -19.57 -10.69
C ASP A 109 2.88 -18.51 -10.84
N PHE A 110 3.30 -17.31 -11.25
CA PHE A 110 2.39 -16.21 -11.50
C PHE A 110 1.54 -16.47 -12.74
N ARG A 111 0.23 -16.25 -12.59
CA ARG A 111 -0.73 -16.26 -13.67
C ARG A 111 -1.49 -14.94 -13.73
N THR A 112 -1.95 -14.59 -14.92
CA THR A 112 -2.79 -13.42 -15.14
C THR A 112 -4.08 -13.53 -14.31
N SER A 113 -4.38 -12.48 -13.55
CA SER A 113 -5.65 -12.34 -12.86
C SER A 113 -6.74 -11.96 -13.85
N ARG A 114 -7.98 -12.41 -13.57
CA ARG A 114 -9.15 -11.89 -14.29
C ARG A 114 -9.48 -10.45 -13.89
N MET A 115 -9.01 -10.01 -12.72
CA MET A 115 -9.17 -8.64 -12.26
C MET A 115 -8.24 -7.68 -13.01
N LYS A 116 -8.80 -6.55 -13.41
CA LYS A 116 -8.11 -5.44 -14.08
C LYS A 116 -8.24 -4.16 -13.27
N ILE A 117 -7.17 -3.38 -13.26
CA ILE A 117 -7.14 -2.03 -12.71
C ILE A 117 -7.78 -1.09 -13.74
N VAL A 118 -8.86 -0.46 -13.32
CA VAL A 118 -9.48 0.68 -13.99
C VAL A 118 -9.24 1.86 -13.07
N ALA A 119 -8.29 2.73 -13.46
CA ALA A 119 -7.84 3.84 -12.65
C ALA A 119 -9.03 4.66 -12.11
N ILE A 120 -8.98 5.02 -10.82
CA ILE A 120 -9.89 6.04 -10.28
C ILE A 120 -9.17 7.37 -10.46
N LYS A 121 -9.86 8.33 -11.08
CA LYS A 121 -9.38 9.70 -11.27
C LYS A 121 -9.12 10.38 -9.95
#